data_AF-A0A377MXB0-F1
#
_entry.id   AF-A0A377MXB0-F1
#
_cell.length_a   1.000
_cell.length_b   1.000
_cell.length_c   1.000
_cell.angle_alpha   90.00
_cell.angle_beta   90.00
_cell.angle_gamma   90.00
#
_symmetry.space_group_name_H-M   'P 1'
#
loop_
_entity.id
_entity.type
_entity.pdbx_description
1 polymer ?
#
loop_
_entity_poly.entity_id
_entity_poly.type
_entity_poly.pdbx_seq_one_letter_code
_entity_poly.pdbx_strand_id
1 'polypeptide(L)'
;MSSDNFVTFWLAKVDRPYFLEPHEFYVSEARRRLLSQFGDLTQEAEEREKQFLEYTAEHFNPDFDDPMAAYEQAYEEGVNYVWSLIEMQETVLLAVTAGMYHQFDKKLREKTIRELSHWCDKEIITPMVWDLNFDQLLKLLEWIGLKIDETDYGDKLKACALVVNVYKHGDGNSHRLLSSTHPEYYPHPTGICGRHINPTHDDLHVTEEQFVEFADAITTFWKAIPEYCYYSELSDEPEWLIKLVKKSEKKLRKGNTRP
;
A
#
# COMPACT_ATOMS: atom_id res chain seq x y z
N MET A 1 -31.84 26.16 11.99
CA MET A 1 -31.81 25.74 10.57
C MET A 1 -32.78 24.58 10.46
N SER A 2 -33.62 24.56 9.43
CA SER A 2 -34.55 23.45 9.15
C SER A 2 -33.79 22.13 9.21
N SER A 3 -34.27 21.19 10.01
CA SER A 3 -33.74 19.83 10.16
C SER A 3 -34.09 18.97 8.94
N ASP A 4 -33.81 19.48 7.74
CA ASP A 4 -34.00 18.75 6.51
C ASP A 4 -32.85 17.75 6.39
N ASN A 5 -33.21 16.47 6.40
CA ASN A 5 -32.27 15.36 6.29
C ASN A 5 -31.63 15.37 4.89
N PHE A 6 -30.49 16.05 4.73
CA PHE A 6 -29.78 16.14 3.46
C PHE A 6 -28.73 15.04 3.32
N VAL A 7 -28.32 14.77 2.08
CA VAL A 7 -27.31 13.74 1.76
C VAL A 7 -25.92 14.27 2.08
N THR A 8 -25.20 13.59 2.97
CA THR A 8 -23.83 13.96 3.37
C THR A 8 -22.78 13.34 2.45
N PHE A 9 -23.08 12.18 1.89
CA PHE A 9 -22.23 11.45 0.96
C PHE A 9 -23.09 10.67 -0.04
N TRP A 10 -22.81 10.83 -1.33
CA TRP A 10 -23.50 10.12 -2.39
C TRP A 10 -22.54 9.35 -3.28
N LEU A 11 -22.83 8.10 -3.60
CA LEU A 11 -22.11 7.33 -4.62
C LEU A 11 -23.12 6.57 -5.48
N ALA A 12 -23.43 7.13 -6.65
CA ALA A 12 -24.32 6.48 -7.60
C ALA A 12 -23.79 5.08 -7.96
N LYS A 13 -24.68 4.08 -8.03
CA LYS A 13 -24.28 2.72 -8.42
C LYS A 13 -23.63 2.67 -9.81
N VAL A 14 -24.11 3.53 -10.72
CA VAL A 14 -23.57 3.74 -12.07
C VAL A 14 -22.15 4.29 -12.08
N ASP A 15 -21.72 4.99 -11.02
CA ASP A 15 -20.38 5.55 -10.94
C ASP A 15 -19.36 4.55 -10.38
N ARG A 16 -19.77 3.38 -9.87
CA ARG A 16 -18.83 2.39 -9.30
C ARG A 16 -17.74 1.92 -10.27
N PRO A 17 -18.03 1.66 -11.56
CA PRO A 17 -17.00 1.31 -12.53
C PRO A 17 -15.89 2.37 -12.65
N TYR A 18 -16.17 3.66 -12.43
CA TYR A 18 -15.15 4.71 -12.42
C TYR A 18 -14.05 4.49 -11.37
N PHE A 19 -14.37 3.82 -10.26
CA PHE A 19 -13.43 3.48 -9.21
C PHE A 19 -12.85 2.08 -9.37
N LEU A 20 -13.67 1.12 -9.80
CA LEU A 20 -13.31 -0.29 -9.90
C LEU A 20 -12.48 -0.60 -11.14
N GLU A 21 -12.85 -0.12 -12.33
CA GLU A 21 -12.17 -0.49 -13.57
C GLU A 21 -10.68 -0.08 -13.58
N PRO A 22 -10.29 1.14 -13.15
CA PRO A 22 -8.86 1.49 -13.09
C PRO A 22 -8.09 0.62 -12.08
N HIS A 23 -8.72 0.26 -10.96
CA HIS A 23 -8.13 -0.60 -9.93
C HIS A 23 -7.92 -2.02 -10.44
N GLU A 24 -8.97 -2.63 -11.01
CA GLU A 24 -8.93 -3.97 -11.61
C GLU A 24 -7.92 -4.03 -12.77
N PHE A 25 -7.87 -2.99 -13.60
CA PHE A 25 -6.85 -2.87 -14.65
C PHE A 25 -5.44 -2.83 -14.07
N TYR A 26 -5.20 -2.00 -13.05
CA TYR A 26 -3.89 -1.91 -12.39
C TYR A 26 -3.44 -3.27 -11.85
N VAL A 27 -4.31 -3.94 -11.11
CA VAL A 27 -4.02 -5.24 -10.46
C VAL A 27 -3.74 -6.30 -11.53
N SER A 28 -4.59 -6.42 -12.54
CA SER A 28 -4.43 -7.42 -13.60
C SER A 28 -3.15 -7.21 -14.41
N GLU A 29 -2.83 -5.97 -14.77
CA GLU A 29 -1.64 -5.67 -15.58
C GLU A 29 -0.35 -5.72 -14.75
N ALA A 30 -0.37 -5.36 -13.46
CA ALA A 30 0.77 -5.54 -12.56
C ALA A 30 1.14 -7.02 -12.45
N ARG A 31 0.16 -7.89 -12.20
CA ARG A 31 0.38 -9.34 -12.14
C ARG A 31 0.90 -9.89 -13.47
N ARG A 32 0.22 -9.54 -14.56
CA ARG A 32 0.50 -10.11 -15.88
C ARG A 32 1.82 -9.63 -16.47
N ARG A 33 2.20 -8.37 -16.27
CA ARG A 33 3.36 -7.76 -16.93
C ARG A 33 4.60 -7.69 -16.06
N LEU A 34 4.45 -7.68 -14.72
CA LEU A 34 5.57 -7.50 -13.81
C LEU A 34 5.79 -8.77 -12.99
N LEU A 35 4.77 -9.23 -12.25
CA LEU A 35 4.96 -10.34 -11.31
C LEU A 35 5.17 -11.70 -12.01
N SER A 36 4.50 -11.91 -13.15
CA SER A 36 4.66 -13.14 -13.95
C SER A 36 6.07 -13.36 -14.50
N GLN A 37 6.93 -12.34 -14.47
CA GLN A 37 8.31 -12.44 -14.93
C GLN A 37 9.23 -13.15 -13.92
N PHE A 38 8.82 -13.27 -12.66
CA PHE A 38 9.58 -13.95 -11.61
C PHE A 38 9.11 -15.40 -11.45
N GLY A 39 9.05 -16.12 -12.57
CA GLY A 39 8.50 -17.47 -12.66
C GLY A 39 9.43 -18.53 -12.07
N ASP A 40 9.90 -19.45 -12.91
CA ASP A 40 10.80 -20.52 -12.47
C ASP A 40 12.24 -20.02 -12.35
N LEU A 41 12.56 -19.45 -11.18
CA LEU A 41 13.91 -18.95 -10.89
C LEU A 41 14.96 -20.07 -10.86
N THR A 42 14.57 -21.33 -10.63
CA THR A 42 15.51 -22.46 -10.65
C THR A 42 16.02 -22.70 -12.06
N GLN A 43 15.13 -22.67 -13.05
CA GLN A 43 15.54 -22.80 -14.46
C GLN A 43 16.46 -21.64 -14.88
N GLU A 44 16.19 -20.42 -14.44
CA GLU A 44 17.05 -19.27 -14.75
C GLU A 44 18.43 -19.38 -14.09
N ALA A 45 18.51 -19.96 -12.89
CA ALA A 45 19.76 -20.29 -12.20
C ALA A 45 20.59 -21.28 -13.03
N GLU A 46 20.01 -22.42 -13.40
CA GLU A 46 20.70 -23.48 -14.15
C GLU A 46 21.24 -22.96 -15.50
N GLU A 47 20.46 -22.13 -16.19
CA GLU A 47 20.90 -21.48 -17.42
C GLU A 47 22.07 -20.51 -17.17
N ARG A 48 22.07 -19.80 -16.04
CA ARG A 48 23.19 -18.93 -15.63
C ARG A 48 24.46 -19.71 -15.31
N GLU A 49 24.34 -20.80 -14.57
CA GLU A 49 25.44 -21.72 -14.25
C GLU A 49 26.08 -22.26 -15.53
N LYS A 50 25.24 -22.73 -16.47
CA LYS A 50 25.69 -23.26 -17.76
C LYS A 50 26.42 -22.20 -18.59
N GLN A 51 25.89 -20.98 -18.67
CA GLN A 51 26.55 -19.87 -19.38
C GLN A 51 27.92 -19.54 -18.79
N PHE A 52 28.04 -19.59 -17.45
CA PHE A 52 29.32 -19.36 -16.78
C PHE A 52 30.32 -20.48 -17.09
N LEU A 53 29.90 -21.74 -17.09
CA LEU A 53 30.74 -22.88 -17.46
C LEU A 53 31.20 -22.81 -18.91
N GLU A 54 30.31 -22.46 -19.84
CA GLU A 54 30.66 -22.29 -21.26
C GLU A 54 31.72 -21.18 -21.44
N TYR A 55 31.55 -20.05 -20.75
CA TYR A 55 32.50 -18.94 -20.79
C TYR A 55 33.87 -19.28 -20.19
N THR A 56 33.89 -19.96 -19.04
CA THR A 56 35.14 -20.34 -18.36
C THR A 56 35.87 -21.46 -19.09
N ALA A 57 35.16 -22.38 -19.74
CA ALA A 57 35.75 -23.44 -20.55
C ALA A 57 36.60 -22.91 -21.72
N GLU A 58 36.25 -21.74 -22.30
CA GLU A 58 37.04 -21.10 -23.36
C GLU A 58 38.46 -20.69 -22.90
N HIS A 59 38.64 -20.47 -21.60
CA HIS A 59 39.87 -19.98 -21.00
C HIS A 59 40.57 -21.02 -20.11
N PHE A 60 40.04 -22.25 -20.08
CA PHE A 60 40.50 -23.29 -19.18
C PHE A 60 41.90 -23.80 -19.55
N ASN A 61 42.80 -23.78 -18.57
CA ASN A 61 44.16 -24.28 -18.69
C ASN A 61 44.34 -25.55 -17.83
N PRO A 62 44.40 -26.75 -18.42
CA PRO A 62 44.48 -28.01 -17.68
C PRO A 62 45.74 -28.18 -16.83
N ASP A 63 46.79 -27.38 -17.08
CA ASP A 63 48.04 -27.43 -16.29
C ASP A 63 47.95 -26.61 -15.00
N PHE A 64 47.00 -25.67 -14.89
CA PHE A 64 46.92 -24.70 -13.80
C PHE A 64 45.53 -24.62 -13.14
N ASP A 65 44.47 -24.96 -13.87
CA ASP A 65 43.08 -24.79 -13.42
C ASP A 65 42.49 -26.12 -12.93
N ASP A 66 41.74 -26.04 -11.83
CA ASP A 66 40.95 -27.16 -11.31
C ASP A 66 39.54 -27.14 -11.93
N PRO A 67 39.15 -28.19 -12.68
CA PRO A 67 37.79 -28.30 -13.20
C PRO A 67 36.72 -28.18 -12.13
N MET A 68 36.97 -28.68 -10.92
CA MET A 68 35.98 -28.64 -9.83
C MET A 68 35.72 -27.21 -9.35
N ALA A 69 36.76 -26.37 -9.31
CA ALA A 69 36.63 -24.97 -8.93
C ALA A 69 35.71 -24.20 -9.89
N ALA A 70 35.72 -24.54 -11.18
CA ALA A 70 34.81 -23.93 -12.16
C ALA A 70 33.34 -24.31 -11.91
N TYR A 71 33.06 -25.55 -11.52
CA TYR A 71 31.69 -25.98 -11.16
C TYR A 71 31.21 -25.34 -9.86
N GLU A 72 32.08 -25.22 -8.84
CA GLU A 72 31.73 -24.54 -7.60
C GLU A 72 31.41 -23.06 -7.84
N GLN A 73 32.23 -22.35 -8.62
CA GLN A 73 31.98 -20.95 -8.99
C GLN A 73 30.72 -20.78 -9.83
N ALA A 74 30.47 -21.69 -10.78
CA ALA A 74 29.25 -21.65 -11.58
C ALA A 74 28.01 -21.73 -10.68
N TYR A 75 27.99 -22.68 -9.74
CA TYR A 75 26.90 -22.81 -8.78
C TYR A 75 26.72 -21.57 -7.90
N GLU A 76 27.82 -20.99 -7.38
CA GLU A 76 27.75 -19.72 -6.62
C GLU A 76 27.15 -18.57 -7.45
N GLU A 77 27.52 -18.45 -8.73
CA GLU A 77 26.94 -17.46 -9.65
C GLU A 77 25.44 -17.69 -9.87
N GLY A 78 25.01 -18.95 -10.03
CA GLY A 78 23.59 -19.32 -10.11
C GLY A 78 22.81 -18.90 -8.87
N VAL A 79 23.32 -19.23 -7.68
CA VAL A 79 22.69 -18.87 -6.39
C VAL A 79 22.60 -17.36 -6.22
N ASN A 80 23.69 -16.62 -6.46
CA ASN A 80 23.71 -15.16 -6.33
C ASN A 80 22.73 -14.47 -7.29
N TYR A 81 22.61 -15.00 -8.51
CA TYR A 81 21.68 -14.51 -9.51
C TYR A 81 20.22 -14.66 -9.04
N VAL A 82 19.86 -15.84 -8.53
CA VAL A 82 18.51 -16.08 -7.99
C VAL A 82 18.21 -15.21 -6.79
N TRP A 83 19.13 -15.07 -5.83
CA TRP A 83 18.95 -14.17 -4.69
C TRP A 83 18.67 -12.73 -5.12
N SER A 84 19.44 -12.23 -6.11
CA SER A 84 19.21 -10.89 -6.67
C SER A 84 17.82 -10.76 -7.31
N LEU A 85 17.33 -11.81 -7.98
CA LEU A 85 15.98 -11.82 -8.56
C LEU A 85 14.88 -11.86 -7.50
N ILE A 86 15.07 -12.59 -6.40
CA ILE A 86 14.13 -12.61 -5.28
C ILE A 86 14.03 -11.22 -4.64
N GLU A 87 15.16 -10.58 -4.33
CA GLU A 87 15.18 -9.20 -3.77
C GLU A 87 14.50 -8.21 -4.73
N MET A 88 14.72 -8.37 -6.05
CA MET A 88 14.06 -7.57 -7.06
C MET A 88 12.54 -7.83 -7.09
N GLN A 89 12.11 -9.09 -6.99
CA GLN A 89 10.69 -9.47 -6.94
C GLN A 89 9.99 -8.81 -5.74
N GLU A 90 10.61 -8.89 -4.56
CA GLU A 90 10.11 -8.26 -3.32
C GLU A 90 9.96 -6.75 -3.49
N THR A 91 10.98 -6.10 -4.07
CA THR A 91 10.96 -4.67 -4.36
C THR A 91 9.83 -4.30 -5.34
N VAL A 92 9.63 -5.09 -6.40
CA VAL A 92 8.55 -4.89 -7.36
C VAL A 92 7.19 -5.05 -6.69
N LEU A 93 7.00 -6.08 -5.85
CA LEU A 93 5.77 -6.33 -5.10
C LEU A 93 5.40 -5.15 -4.19
N LEU A 94 6.37 -4.64 -3.42
CA LEU A 94 6.17 -3.47 -2.57
C LEU A 94 5.85 -2.22 -3.40
N ALA A 95 6.55 -2.01 -4.52
CA ALA A 95 6.32 -0.87 -5.39
C ALA A 95 4.92 -0.88 -6.04
N VAL A 96 4.46 -2.04 -6.53
CA VAL A 96 3.12 -2.15 -7.12
C VAL A 96 2.03 -2.07 -6.05
N THR A 97 2.27 -2.60 -4.85
CA THR A 97 1.36 -2.45 -3.70
C THR A 97 1.21 -0.97 -3.33
N ALA A 98 2.32 -0.23 -3.25
CA ALA A 98 2.30 1.21 -3.00
C ALA A 98 1.57 1.99 -4.09
N GLY A 99 1.82 1.66 -5.37
CA GLY A 99 1.13 2.28 -6.49
C GLY A 99 -0.39 2.09 -6.44
N MET A 100 -0.84 0.86 -6.20
CA MET A 100 -2.26 0.51 -6.02
C MET A 100 -2.89 1.31 -4.88
N TYR A 101 -2.27 1.27 -3.69
CA TYR A 101 -2.77 1.98 -2.52
C TYR A 101 -2.85 3.50 -2.76
N HIS A 102 -1.86 4.12 -3.42
CA HIS A 102 -1.90 5.55 -3.70
C HIS A 102 -2.99 5.95 -4.67
N GLN A 103 -3.27 5.14 -5.70
CA GLN A 103 -4.41 5.40 -6.58
C GLN A 103 -5.72 5.37 -5.79
N PHE A 104 -5.88 4.35 -4.93
CA PHE A 104 -7.03 4.23 -4.06
C PHE A 104 -7.18 5.42 -3.10
N ASP A 105 -6.16 5.73 -2.28
CA ASP A 105 -6.20 6.81 -1.29
C ASP A 105 -6.48 8.17 -1.95
N LYS A 106 -5.86 8.44 -3.10
CA LYS A 106 -6.09 9.67 -3.86
C LYS A 106 -7.55 9.76 -4.34
N LYS A 107 -8.09 8.68 -4.91
CA LYS A 107 -9.48 8.64 -5.41
C LYS A 107 -10.49 8.77 -4.29
N LEU A 108 -10.23 8.13 -3.15
CA LEU A 108 -11.05 8.27 -1.95
C LEU A 108 -11.08 9.71 -1.47
N ARG A 109 -9.92 10.36 -1.33
CA ARG A 109 -9.84 11.78 -0.94
C ARG A 109 -10.55 12.70 -1.92
N GLU A 110 -10.35 12.53 -3.23
CA GLU A 110 -11.03 13.30 -4.27
C GLU A 110 -12.56 13.17 -4.14
N LYS A 111 -13.07 11.94 -3.94
CA LYS A 111 -14.49 11.69 -3.74
C LYS A 111 -15.01 12.32 -2.45
N THR A 112 -14.31 12.14 -1.32
CA THR A 112 -14.66 12.76 -0.03
C THR A 112 -14.73 14.28 -0.13
N ILE A 113 -13.74 14.92 -0.77
CA ILE A 113 -13.74 16.37 -0.97
C ILE A 113 -14.93 16.80 -1.80
N ARG A 114 -15.24 16.09 -2.89
CA ARG A 114 -16.38 16.39 -3.76
C ARG A 114 -17.69 16.36 -2.98
N GLU A 115 -17.94 15.31 -2.22
CA GLU A 115 -19.19 15.15 -1.47
C GLU A 115 -19.32 16.16 -0.34
N LEU A 116 -18.26 16.38 0.44
CA LEU A 116 -18.29 17.35 1.53
C LEU A 116 -18.41 18.80 1.02
N SER A 117 -17.90 19.12 -0.17
CA SER A 117 -18.02 20.47 -0.75
C SER A 117 -19.46 20.87 -1.09
N HIS A 118 -20.43 19.95 -1.05
CA HIS A 118 -21.84 20.29 -1.23
C HIS A 118 -22.46 20.98 -0.02
N TRP A 119 -21.86 20.83 1.16
CA TRP A 119 -22.43 21.35 2.41
C TRP A 119 -21.38 21.95 3.37
N CYS A 120 -20.10 21.91 3.00
CA CYS A 120 -18.99 22.58 3.68
C CYS A 120 -18.25 23.51 2.71
N ASP A 121 -17.52 24.49 3.26
CA ASP A 121 -16.66 25.37 2.47
C ASP A 121 -15.49 24.58 1.85
N LYS A 122 -15.44 24.57 0.51
CA LYS A 122 -14.42 23.87 -0.27
C LYS A 122 -13.01 24.35 0.03
N GLU A 123 -12.81 25.63 0.34
CA GLU A 123 -11.49 26.20 0.66
C GLU A 123 -10.96 25.67 2.00
N ILE A 124 -11.86 25.24 2.89
CA ILE A 124 -11.51 24.62 4.17
C ILE A 124 -11.36 23.10 4.01
N ILE A 125 -12.32 22.44 3.35
CA ILE A 125 -12.39 20.97 3.33
C ILE A 125 -11.28 20.35 2.48
N THR A 126 -10.91 21.00 1.37
CA THR A 126 -9.89 20.49 0.45
C THR A 126 -8.55 20.31 1.17
N PRO A 127 -7.91 21.35 1.75
CA PRO A 127 -6.65 21.18 2.46
C PRO A 127 -6.81 20.30 3.70
N MET A 128 -7.97 20.35 4.38
CA MET A 128 -8.20 19.49 5.54
C MET A 128 -8.12 18.01 5.18
N VAL A 129 -8.85 17.56 4.15
CA VAL A 129 -8.88 16.15 3.73
C VAL A 129 -7.51 15.68 3.23
N TRP A 130 -6.76 16.53 2.51
CA TRP A 130 -5.39 16.18 2.10
C TRP A 130 -4.40 16.06 3.27
N ASP A 131 -4.58 16.85 4.34
CA ASP A 131 -3.73 16.83 5.53
C ASP A 131 -4.01 15.61 6.46
N LEU A 132 -5.12 14.88 6.27
CA LEU A 132 -5.46 13.71 7.10
C LEU A 132 -4.52 12.54 6.83
N ASN A 133 -4.05 11.87 7.88
CA ASN A 133 -3.52 10.52 7.71
C ASN A 133 -4.68 9.53 7.36
N PHE A 134 -4.34 8.33 6.90
CA PHE A 134 -5.35 7.39 6.42
C PHE A 134 -6.34 6.95 7.52
N ASP A 135 -5.88 6.68 8.73
CA ASP A 135 -6.73 6.35 9.88
C ASP A 135 -7.73 7.48 10.20
N GLN A 136 -7.29 8.74 10.15
CA GLN A 136 -8.17 9.90 10.31
C GLN A 136 -9.17 10.04 9.16
N LEU A 137 -8.78 9.70 7.93
CA LEU A 137 -9.69 9.68 6.79
C LEU A 137 -10.78 8.62 6.97
N LEU A 138 -10.44 7.41 7.42
CA LEU A 138 -11.44 6.38 7.73
C LEU A 138 -12.38 6.82 8.85
N LYS A 139 -11.87 7.41 9.93
CA LYS A 139 -12.69 7.98 11.02
C LYS A 139 -13.63 9.10 10.55
N LEU A 140 -13.19 9.90 9.59
CA LEU A 140 -14.05 10.91 8.96
C LEU A 140 -15.20 10.25 8.18
N LEU A 141 -14.90 9.22 7.39
CA LEU A 141 -15.90 8.47 6.62
C LEU A 141 -16.89 7.72 7.51
N GLU A 142 -16.42 7.13 8.59
CA GLU A 142 -17.23 6.53 9.66
C GLU A 142 -18.21 7.53 10.25
N TRP A 143 -17.70 8.70 10.63
CA TRP A 143 -18.55 9.77 11.16
C TRP A 143 -19.64 10.19 10.16
N ILE A 144 -19.34 10.15 8.85
CA ILE A 144 -20.28 10.46 7.76
C ILE A 144 -21.32 9.34 7.55
N GLY A 145 -21.13 8.16 8.14
CA GLY A 145 -22.05 7.03 8.10
C GLY A 145 -21.56 5.81 7.31
N LEU A 146 -20.31 5.80 6.83
CA LEU A 146 -19.73 4.64 6.16
C LEU A 146 -19.16 3.67 7.20
N LYS A 147 -19.76 2.48 7.31
CA LYS A 147 -19.25 1.39 8.17
C LYS A 147 -18.01 0.76 7.53
N ILE A 148 -16.86 0.84 8.20
CA ILE A 148 -15.52 0.46 7.74
C ILE A 148 -14.76 -0.23 8.88
N ASP A 149 -14.79 0.32 10.08
CA ASP A 149 -14.30 -0.30 11.31
C ASP A 149 -15.06 -1.61 11.57
N GLU A 150 -14.36 -2.56 12.20
CA GLU A 150 -14.87 -3.92 12.47
C GLU A 150 -15.19 -4.73 11.20
N THR A 151 -14.73 -4.29 10.03
CA THR A 151 -14.79 -5.06 8.78
C THR A 151 -13.42 -5.59 8.39
N ASP A 152 -13.40 -6.78 7.80
CA ASP A 152 -12.17 -7.41 7.31
C ASP A 152 -11.44 -6.54 6.26
N TYR A 153 -12.19 -5.92 5.35
CA TYR A 153 -11.58 -5.00 4.38
C TYR A 153 -11.02 -3.74 5.06
N GLY A 154 -11.66 -3.23 6.12
CA GLY A 154 -11.16 -2.07 6.86
C GLY A 154 -9.81 -2.34 7.50
N ASP A 155 -9.64 -3.51 8.11
CA ASP A 155 -8.38 -3.92 8.73
C ASP A 155 -7.29 -4.17 7.67
N LYS A 156 -7.64 -4.81 6.54
CA LYS A 156 -6.70 -4.97 5.41
C LYS A 156 -6.28 -3.64 4.80
N LEU A 157 -7.17 -2.66 4.68
CA LEU A 157 -6.84 -1.32 4.19
C LEU A 157 -5.89 -0.57 5.15
N LYS A 158 -6.11 -0.69 6.46
CA LYS A 158 -5.21 -0.12 7.49
C LYS A 158 -3.83 -0.78 7.43
N ALA A 159 -3.78 -2.10 7.31
CA ALA A 159 -2.53 -2.84 7.12
C ALA A 159 -1.80 -2.40 5.85
N CYS A 160 -2.51 -2.28 4.72
CA CYS A 160 -1.95 -1.79 3.46
C CYS A 160 -1.33 -0.39 3.60
N ALA A 161 -2.05 0.53 4.26
CA ALA A 161 -1.54 1.88 4.54
C ALA A 161 -0.25 1.84 5.38
N LEU A 162 -0.16 0.94 6.37
CA LEU A 162 1.04 0.77 7.19
C LEU A 162 2.20 0.21 6.38
N VAL A 163 2.00 -0.88 5.62
CA VAL A 163 2.99 -1.48 4.71
C VAL A 163 3.59 -0.42 3.80
N VAL A 164 2.74 0.37 3.12
CA VAL A 164 3.20 1.40 2.18
C VAL A 164 3.96 2.53 2.89
N ASN A 165 3.58 2.88 4.11
CA ASN A 165 4.31 3.87 4.90
C ASN A 165 5.67 3.36 5.36
N VAL A 166 5.78 2.08 5.75
CA VAL A 166 7.08 1.46 6.08
C VAL A 166 7.97 1.41 4.86
N TYR A 167 7.46 0.92 3.72
CA TYR A 167 8.20 0.90 2.47
C TYR A 167 8.77 2.28 2.07
N LYS A 168 8.03 3.36 2.34
CA LYS A 168 8.47 4.72 2.02
C LYS A 168 9.46 5.34 3.00
N HIS A 169 9.30 5.05 4.28
CA HIS A 169 9.93 5.83 5.35
C HIS A 169 10.86 4.99 6.24
N GLY A 170 10.86 3.67 6.07
CA GLY A 170 11.60 2.73 6.90
C GLY A 170 11.12 2.75 8.35
N ASP A 171 12.08 2.85 9.27
CA ASP A 171 11.82 2.83 10.70
C ASP A 171 11.01 4.04 11.19
N GLY A 172 9.87 3.77 11.82
CA GLY A 172 8.99 4.81 12.34
C GLY A 172 7.81 4.28 13.12
N ASN A 173 6.81 5.15 13.34
CA ASN A 173 5.56 4.77 14.00
C ASN A 173 4.82 3.67 13.23
N SER A 174 4.79 3.76 11.90
CA SER A 174 4.15 2.76 11.05
C SER A 174 4.83 1.40 11.16
N HIS A 175 6.17 1.36 11.18
CA HIS A 175 6.92 0.12 11.37
C HIS A 175 6.60 -0.51 12.72
N ARG A 176 6.71 0.25 13.82
CA ARG A 176 6.39 -0.27 15.17
C ARG A 176 4.97 -0.80 15.28
N LEU A 177 4.00 -0.12 14.65
CA LEU A 177 2.62 -0.55 14.69
C LEU A 177 2.44 -1.82 13.86
N LEU A 178 2.90 -1.83 12.61
CA LEU A 178 2.79 -2.97 11.70
C LEU A 178 3.45 -4.23 12.28
N SER A 179 4.67 -4.13 12.80
CA SER A 179 5.37 -5.28 13.39
C SER A 179 4.67 -5.85 14.62
N SER A 180 3.90 -5.02 15.34
CA SER A 180 3.15 -5.46 16.51
C SER A 180 1.76 -6.03 16.18
N THR A 181 1.07 -5.50 15.17
CA THR A 181 -0.33 -5.85 14.87
C THR A 181 -0.47 -6.77 13.66
N HIS A 182 0.52 -6.80 12.78
CA HIS A 182 0.53 -7.59 11.55
C HIS A 182 1.90 -8.24 11.30
N PRO A 183 2.34 -9.16 12.18
CA PRO A 183 3.64 -9.83 12.04
C PRO A 183 3.76 -10.69 10.77
N GLU A 184 2.65 -11.00 10.10
CA GLU A 184 2.62 -11.74 8.83
C GLU A 184 3.36 -11.05 7.67
N TYR A 185 3.64 -9.74 7.76
CA TYR A 185 4.47 -9.02 6.78
C TYR A 185 5.97 -9.02 7.13
N TYR A 186 6.36 -9.76 8.17
CA TYR A 186 7.74 -9.91 8.64
C TYR A 186 8.06 -11.40 8.87
N PRO A 187 8.04 -12.23 7.81
CA PRO A 187 8.21 -13.69 7.95
C PRO A 187 9.59 -14.09 8.46
N HIS A 188 10.62 -13.27 8.20
CA HIS A 188 12.02 -13.57 8.54
C HIS A 188 12.67 -12.38 9.27
N PRO A 189 12.30 -12.11 10.54
CA PRO A 189 12.83 -10.96 11.26
C PRO A 189 14.32 -11.14 11.59
N THR A 190 15.13 -10.12 11.32
CA THR A 190 16.59 -10.15 11.49
C THR A 190 17.09 -9.29 12.65
N GLY A 191 16.29 -8.33 13.11
CA GLY A 191 16.70 -7.39 14.16
C GLY A 191 16.86 -8.06 15.52
N ILE A 192 17.90 -7.66 16.27
CA ILE A 192 18.19 -8.21 17.60
C ILE A 192 18.11 -7.09 18.64
N CYS A 193 17.23 -7.25 19.64
CA CYS A 193 17.16 -6.37 20.79
C CYS A 193 17.24 -7.18 22.09
N GLY A 194 18.42 -7.19 22.70
CA GLY A 194 18.70 -8.01 23.89
C GLY A 194 18.61 -9.50 23.55
N ARG A 195 17.61 -10.19 24.09
CA ARG A 195 17.34 -11.62 23.81
C ARG A 195 16.18 -11.84 22.83
N HIS A 196 15.57 -10.77 22.33
CA HIS A 196 14.41 -10.86 21.44
C HIS A 196 14.82 -10.56 20.00
N ILE A 197 14.25 -11.33 19.07
CA ILE A 197 14.32 -11.05 17.65
C ILE A 197 13.13 -10.15 17.32
N ASN A 198 13.40 -8.97 16.78
CA ASN A 198 12.41 -7.99 16.38
C ASN A 198 12.58 -7.70 14.89
N PRO A 199 11.49 -7.52 14.12
CA PRO A 199 11.61 -7.10 12.74
C PRO A 199 12.32 -5.75 12.61
N THR A 200 13.11 -5.61 11.55
CA THR A 200 13.59 -4.34 11.01
C THR A 200 12.71 -3.94 9.82
N HIS A 201 12.81 -2.69 9.38
CA HIS A 201 12.04 -2.25 8.21
C HIS A 201 12.47 -2.94 6.91
N ASP A 202 13.72 -3.40 6.82
CA ASP A 202 14.24 -4.16 5.69
C ASP A 202 13.66 -5.59 5.62
N ASP A 203 13.15 -6.11 6.74
CA ASP A 203 12.49 -7.43 6.79
C ASP A 203 11.05 -7.39 6.24
N LEU A 204 10.59 -6.24 5.74
CA LEU A 204 9.23 -6.08 5.23
C LEU A 204 9.05 -6.88 3.94
N HIS A 205 8.12 -7.82 3.98
CA HIS A 205 7.80 -8.67 2.84
C HIS A 205 6.29 -8.65 2.54
N VAL A 206 5.94 -8.64 1.27
CA VAL A 206 4.56 -8.77 0.77
C VAL A 206 4.55 -9.83 -0.32
N THR A 207 3.75 -10.88 -0.14
CA THR A 207 3.58 -11.91 -1.17
C THR A 207 2.60 -11.48 -2.27
N GLU A 208 2.56 -12.21 -3.39
CA GLU A 208 1.55 -11.96 -4.43
C GLU A 208 0.12 -12.18 -3.89
N GLU A 209 -0.07 -13.17 -3.00
CA GLU A 209 -1.37 -13.42 -2.35
C GLU A 209 -1.78 -12.23 -1.49
N GLN A 210 -0.87 -11.70 -0.67
CA GLN A 210 -1.14 -10.52 0.17
C GLN A 210 -1.41 -9.27 -0.68
N PHE A 211 -0.73 -9.11 -1.82
CA PHE A 211 -1.05 -8.06 -2.80
C PHE A 211 -2.49 -8.20 -3.32
N VAL A 212 -2.93 -9.41 -3.64
CA VAL A 212 -4.31 -9.68 -4.07
C VAL A 212 -5.31 -9.44 -2.94
N GLU A 213 -5.00 -9.83 -1.70
CA GLU A 213 -5.84 -9.55 -0.54
C GLU A 213 -6.08 -8.03 -0.35
N PHE A 214 -5.04 -7.21 -0.52
CA PHE A 214 -5.19 -5.75 -0.49
C PHE A 214 -6.04 -5.25 -1.66
N ALA A 215 -5.87 -5.80 -2.86
CA ALA A 215 -6.67 -5.45 -4.02
C ALA A 215 -8.16 -5.79 -3.82
N ASP A 216 -8.44 -6.94 -3.22
CA ASP A 216 -9.80 -7.40 -2.92
C ASP A 216 -10.44 -6.57 -1.81
N ALA A 217 -9.66 -6.14 -0.81
CA ALA A 217 -10.13 -5.22 0.22
C ALA A 217 -10.55 -3.86 -0.37
N ILE A 218 -9.77 -3.29 -1.29
CA ILE A 218 -10.13 -2.05 -2.01
C ILE A 218 -11.41 -2.24 -2.83
N THR A 219 -11.53 -3.36 -3.54
CA THR A 219 -12.72 -3.69 -4.32
C THR A 219 -13.95 -3.82 -3.43
N THR A 220 -13.81 -4.52 -2.30
CA THR A 220 -14.87 -4.74 -1.32
C THR A 220 -15.30 -3.43 -0.69
N PHE A 221 -14.35 -2.55 -0.35
CA PHE A 221 -14.63 -1.21 0.14
C PHE A 221 -15.51 -0.42 -0.83
N TRP A 222 -15.12 -0.30 -2.11
CA TRP A 222 -15.92 0.43 -3.11
C TRP A 222 -17.30 -0.20 -3.35
N LYS A 223 -17.44 -1.52 -3.16
CA LYS A 223 -18.72 -2.23 -3.23
C LYS A 223 -19.57 -2.02 -1.97
N ALA A 224 -18.95 -1.86 -0.80
CA ALA A 224 -19.63 -1.68 0.48
C ALA A 224 -20.20 -0.27 0.68
N ILE A 225 -19.63 0.76 0.03
CA ILE A 225 -20.14 2.14 0.14
C ILE A 225 -21.62 2.18 -0.26
N PRO A 226 -22.53 2.67 0.61
CA PRO A 226 -23.94 2.81 0.29
C PRO A 226 -24.16 3.88 -0.77
N GLU A 227 -25.32 3.85 -1.44
CA GLU A 227 -25.62 4.86 -2.46
C GLU A 227 -25.82 6.25 -1.84
N TYR A 228 -26.41 6.30 -0.64
CA TYR A 228 -26.66 7.53 0.11
C TYR A 228 -26.26 7.35 1.57
N CYS A 229 -25.61 8.37 2.13
CA CYS A 229 -25.50 8.61 3.56
C CYS A 229 -26.22 9.92 3.89
N TYR A 230 -26.89 9.97 5.04
CA TYR A 230 -27.73 11.10 5.41
C TYR A 230 -27.21 11.84 6.64
N TYR A 231 -27.48 13.14 6.72
CA TYR A 231 -27.10 13.96 7.87
C TYR A 231 -27.69 13.45 9.18
N SER A 232 -28.89 12.87 9.15
CA SER A 232 -29.51 12.23 10.32
C SER A 232 -28.77 11.01 10.85
N GLU A 233 -27.88 10.42 10.05
CA GLU A 233 -27.10 9.22 10.41
C GLU A 233 -25.72 9.57 10.98
N LEU A 234 -25.37 10.87 10.99
CA LEU A 234 -24.13 11.32 11.59
C LEU A 234 -24.11 11.00 13.08
N SER A 235 -23.01 10.42 13.52
CA SER A 235 -22.71 10.30 14.95
C SER A 235 -22.37 11.67 15.54
N ASP A 236 -22.27 11.75 16.87
CA ASP A 236 -21.83 12.96 17.56
C ASP A 236 -20.51 13.48 16.96
N GLU A 237 -20.47 14.78 16.66
CA GLU A 237 -19.32 15.39 16.00
C GLU A 237 -18.06 15.22 16.87
N PRO A 238 -17.01 14.54 16.37
CA PRO A 238 -15.90 14.19 17.22
C PRO A 238 -14.99 15.41 17.45
N GLU A 239 -14.50 15.57 18.69
CA GLU A 239 -13.71 16.75 19.07
C GLU A 239 -12.47 16.99 18.19
N TRP A 240 -11.87 15.92 17.68
CA TRP A 240 -10.69 16.00 16.83
C TRP A 240 -11.01 16.69 15.50
N LEU A 241 -12.21 16.48 14.96
CA LEU A 241 -12.66 17.10 13.71
C LEU A 241 -12.90 18.60 13.92
N ILE A 242 -13.54 18.99 15.02
CA ILE A 242 -13.74 20.40 15.40
C ILE A 242 -12.38 21.13 15.50
N LYS A 243 -11.39 20.49 16.13
CA LYS A 243 -10.04 21.05 16.26
C LYS A 243 -9.36 21.21 14.89
N LEU A 244 -9.56 20.27 13.96
CA LEU A 244 -9.02 20.35 12.60
C LEU A 244 -9.68 21.44 11.77
N VAL A 245 -11.02 21.56 11.79
CA VAL A 245 -11.74 22.61 11.06
C VAL A 245 -11.26 24.00 11.51
N LYS A 246 -11.19 24.25 12.82
CA LYS A 246 -10.65 25.51 13.38
C LYS A 246 -9.21 25.80 12.95
N LYS A 247 -8.37 24.76 12.84
CA LYS A 247 -6.99 24.88 12.37
C LYS A 247 -6.95 25.28 10.89
N SER A 248 -7.79 24.67 10.06
CA SER A 248 -7.90 24.97 8.62
C SER A 248 -8.44 26.38 8.38
N GLU A 249 -9.49 26.80 9.08
CA GLU A 249 -10.00 28.17 9.05
C GLU A 249 -8.91 29.20 9.41
N LYS A 250 -8.12 28.94 10.45
CA LYS A 250 -7.02 29.82 10.86
C LYS A 250 -5.92 29.89 9.81
N LYS A 251 -5.61 28.78 9.12
CA LYS A 251 -4.66 28.75 7.99
C LYS A 251 -5.17 29.62 6.84
N LEU A 252 -6.45 29.47 6.46
CA LEU A 252 -7.09 30.25 5.39
C LEU A 252 -7.02 31.75 5.67
N ARG A 253 -7.42 32.18 6.88
CA ARG A 253 -7.36 33.58 7.29
C ARG A 253 -5.95 34.15 7.24
N LYS A 254 -4.93 33.37 7.61
CA LYS A 254 -3.52 33.79 7.54
C LYS A 254 -2.99 33.87 6.11
N GLY A 255 -3.44 32.98 5.22
CA GLY A 255 -3.09 32.99 3.81
C GLY A 255 -3.61 34.24 3.09
N ASN A 256 -4.85 34.64 3.38
CA ASN A 256 -5.48 35.83 2.80
C ASN A 256 -4.95 37.18 3.36
N THR A 257 -4.10 37.16 4.38
CA THR A 257 -3.46 38.34 4.98
C THR A 257 -2.00 38.57 4.56
N ARG A 258 -1.45 37.76 3.64
CA ARG A 258 -0.12 38.00 3.07
C ARG A 258 -0.28 38.84 1.77
N PRO A 259 0.41 39.99 1.66
CA PRO A 259 0.30 40.89 0.50
C PRO A 259 0.86 40.27 -0.78
#